data_AF-J2SCE7-F1
#
_entry.id   AF-J2SCE7-F1
#
_cell.length_a   1.000
_cell.length_b   1.000
_cell.length_c   1.000
_cell.angle_alpha   90.00
_cell.angle_beta   90.00
_cell.angle_gamma   90.00
#
_symmetry.space_group_name_H-M   'P 1'
#
loop_
_entity.id
_entity.type
_entity.pdbx_description
1 polymer ?
#
loop_
_entity_poly.entity_id
_entity_poly.type
_entity_poly.pdbx_seq_one_letter_code
_entity_poly.pdbx_strand_id
1 'polypeptide(L)'
;MEQNGLEPFGYGFICHDKWEDSYEVVEAEHGEIDGEIVEVKPETTKLMSPAGDRFSFRMDELYAFIAAGSEARLAALAGEA
;
A
#
# COMPACT_ATOMS: atom_id res chain seq x y z
N MET A 1 12.72 16.83 -2.26
CA MET A 1 13.95 16.04 -2.16
C MET A 1 14.77 16.13 -3.44
N GLU A 2 14.19 15.74 -4.57
CA GLU A 2 14.87 15.75 -5.88
C GLU A 2 15.48 17.10 -6.26
N GLN A 3 14.76 18.20 -5.99
CA GLN A 3 15.26 19.57 -6.22
C GLN A 3 16.51 19.92 -5.39
N ASN A 4 16.79 19.17 -4.32
CA ASN A 4 17.98 19.30 -3.48
C ASN A 4 18.99 18.16 -3.73
N GLY A 5 18.85 17.40 -4.82
CA GLY A 5 19.76 16.30 -5.17
C GLY A 5 19.62 15.04 -4.29
N LEU A 6 18.50 14.92 -3.56
CA LEU A 6 18.24 13.78 -2.69
C LEU A 6 17.29 12.79 -3.36
N GLU A 7 17.61 11.50 -3.26
CA GLU A 7 16.78 10.40 -3.76
C GLU A 7 15.65 10.11 -2.74
N PRO A 8 14.36 10.28 -3.10
CA PRO A 8 13.24 10.13 -2.17
C PRO A 8 13.14 8.76 -1.50
N PHE A 9 13.36 7.67 -2.24
CA PHE A 9 13.23 6.30 -1.73
C PHE A 9 14.44 5.83 -0.90
N GLY A 10 15.49 6.65 -0.84
CA GLY A 10 16.60 6.51 0.10
C GLY A 10 16.19 6.85 1.54
N TYR A 11 15.00 7.42 1.73
CA TYR A 11 14.41 7.72 3.04
C TYR A 11 13.21 6.82 3.30
N GLY A 12 13.22 6.13 4.44
CA GLY A 12 12.19 5.14 4.80
C GLY A 12 10.79 5.72 5.03
N PHE A 13 10.65 7.04 5.10
CA PHE A 13 9.35 7.67 5.22
C PHE A 13 8.57 7.79 3.91
N ILE A 14 9.18 7.64 2.73
CA ILE A 14 8.47 7.63 1.45
C ILE A 14 8.37 6.18 0.97
N CYS A 15 7.15 5.66 0.86
CA CYS A 15 6.89 4.29 0.45
C CYS A 15 6.12 4.25 -0.87
N HIS A 16 6.39 3.22 -1.66
CA HIS A 16 5.68 2.93 -2.89
C HIS A 16 5.40 1.43 -2.97
N ASP A 17 4.12 1.08 -2.95
CA ASP A 17 3.65 -0.28 -3.10
C ASP A 17 2.95 -0.40 -4.45
N LYS A 18 3.25 -1.49 -5.17
CA LYS A 18 2.59 -1.84 -6.43
C LYS A 18 2.16 -3.29 -6.37
N TRP A 19 0.95 -3.56 -6.82
CA TRP A 19 0.36 -4.90 -6.83
C TRP A 19 -0.34 -5.19 -8.15
N GLU A 20 -0.48 -6.48 -8.45
CA GLU A 20 -1.18 -7.00 -9.61
C GLU A 20 -2.66 -7.24 -9.31
N ASP A 21 -3.43 -7.60 -10.33
CA ASP A 21 -4.80 -8.04 -10.15
C ASP A 21 -4.83 -9.25 -9.19
N SER A 22 -5.75 -9.25 -8.24
CA SER A 22 -6.04 -10.42 -7.41
C SER A 22 -7.37 -11.03 -7.81
N TYR A 23 -7.39 -12.35 -7.88
CA TYR A 23 -8.56 -13.14 -8.27
C TYR A 23 -8.90 -14.14 -7.17
N GLU A 24 -10.18 -14.41 -7.00
CA GLU A 24 -10.70 -15.46 -6.14
C GLU A 24 -11.47 -16.46 -7.00
N VAL A 25 -11.25 -17.75 -6.74
CA VAL A 25 -12.04 -18.84 -7.33
C VAL A 25 -13.25 -19.05 -6.44
N VAL A 26 -14.43 -18.79 -6.98
CA VAL A 26 -15.71 -19.10 -6.36
C VAL A 26 -16.08 -20.50 -6.82
N GLU A 27 -16.02 -21.47 -5.91
CA GLU A 27 -16.31 -22.88 -6.21
C GLU A 27 -17.76 -23.08 -6.68
N ALA A 28 -17.96 -24.17 -7.42
CA ALA A 28 -19.26 -24.57 -7.93
C ALA A 28 -20.25 -24.91 -6.79
N GLU A 29 -21.46 -24.38 -6.89
CA GLU A 29 -22.55 -24.68 -5.95
C GLU A 29 -23.33 -25.89 -6.46
N HIS A 30 -23.41 -26.94 -5.64
CA HIS A 30 -24.17 -28.15 -5.93
C HIS A 30 -25.47 -28.17 -5.12
N GLY A 31 -26.56 -28.58 -5.76
CA GLY A 31 -27.86 -28.76 -5.13
C GLY A 31 -28.45 -30.12 -5.48
N GLU A 32 -29.51 -30.52 -4.78
CA GLU A 32 -30.19 -31.80 -5.02
C GLU A 32 -31.51 -31.54 -5.75
N ILE A 33 -31.70 -32.16 -6.92
CA ILE A 33 -32.95 -32.16 -7.66
C ILE A 33 -33.34 -33.62 -7.89
N ASP A 34 -34.53 -34.01 -7.43
CA ASP A 34 -35.06 -35.38 -7.56
C ASP A 34 -34.12 -36.50 -7.06
N GLY A 35 -33.33 -36.22 -6.01
CA GLY A 35 -32.40 -37.19 -5.40
C GLY A 35 -31.03 -37.28 -6.09
N GLU A 36 -30.78 -36.49 -7.13
CA GLU A 36 -29.49 -36.40 -7.82
C GLU A 36 -28.78 -35.09 -7.45
N ILE A 37 -27.48 -35.17 -7.15
CA ILE A 37 -26.64 -34.00 -6.94
C ILE A 37 -26.30 -33.41 -8.30
N VAL A 38 -26.77 -32.19 -8.55
CA VAL A 38 -26.53 -31.44 -9.78
C VAL A 38 -25.79 -30.15 -9.46
N GLU A 39 -24.92 -29.72 -10.37
CA GLU A 39 -24.31 -28.40 -10.33
C GLU A 39 -25.38 -27.35 -10.61
N VAL A 40 -25.62 -26.46 -9.64
CA VAL A 40 -26.62 -25.38 -9.73
C VAL A 40 -25.95 -24.06 -10.13
N LYS A 41 -24.66 -23.88 -9.78
CA LYS A 41 -23.83 -22.78 -10.28
C LYS A 41 -22.42 -23.29 -10.59
N PRO A 42 -21.86 -22.92 -11.75
CA PRO A 42 -20.50 -23.30 -12.10
C PRO A 42 -19.48 -22.54 -11.25
N GLU A 43 -18.29 -23.11 -11.16
CA GLU A 43 -17.12 -22.42 -10.63
C GLU A 43 -16.82 -21.18 -11.48
N THR A 44 -16.53 -20.06 -10.83
CA THR A 44 -16.19 -18.81 -11.52
C THR A 44 -15.00 -18.13 -10.89
N THR A 45 -14.16 -17.52 -11.72
CA THR A 45 -13.07 -16.66 -11.24
C THR A 45 -13.54 -15.22 -11.18
N LYS A 46 -13.44 -14.60 -10.00
CA LYS A 46 -13.86 -13.22 -9.77
C LYS A 46 -12.66 -12.35 -9.48
N LEU A 47 -12.57 -11.20 -10.15
CA LEU A 47 -11.61 -10.16 -9.81
C LEU A 47 -11.97 -9.56 -8.44
N MET A 48 -11.02 -9.62 -7.51
CA MET A 48 -11.17 -9.12 -6.15
C MET A 48 -10.61 -7.72 -6.00
N SER A 49 -9.38 -7.51 -6.45
CA SER A 49 -8.74 -6.20 -6.47
C SER A 49 -8.04 -6.00 -7.81
N PRO A 50 -8.29 -4.89 -8.53
CA PRO A 50 -7.50 -4.57 -9.70
C PRO A 50 -6.07 -4.18 -9.31
N ALA A 51 -5.16 -4.39 -10.26
CA ALA A 51 -3.78 -3.94 -10.20
C ALA A 51 -3.73 -2.43 -9.94
N GLY A 52 -2.75 -2.02 -9.16
CA GLY A 52 -2.61 -0.63 -8.77
C GLY A 52 -1.29 -0.35 -8.09
N ASP A 53 -1.11 0.92 -7.79
CA ASP A 53 -0.02 1.39 -6.96
C ASP A 53 -0.52 2.41 -5.93
N ARG A 54 0.30 2.61 -4.91
CA ARG A 54 0.04 3.61 -3.88
C ARG A 54 1.33 4.11 -3.28
N PHE A 55 1.41 5.44 -3.20
CA PHE A 55 2.38 6.11 -2.35
C PHE A 55 1.83 6.30 -0.94
N SER A 56 2.70 6.09 0.04
CA SER A 56 2.37 6.19 1.47
C SER A 56 3.51 6.84 2.24
N PHE A 57 3.20 7.33 3.45
CA PHE A 57 4.21 7.79 4.40
C PHE A 57 4.32 6.88 5.61
N ARG A 58 5.54 6.60 6.06
CA ARG A 58 5.78 6.12 7.43
C ARG A 58 5.87 7.34 8.35
N MET A 59 4.80 7.57 9.09
CA MET A 59 4.60 8.83 9.83
C MET A 59 5.68 9.09 10.87
N ASP A 60 6.13 8.08 11.61
CA ASP A 60 7.14 8.26 12.66
C ASP A 60 8.47 8.78 12.10
N GLU A 61 8.92 8.21 10.99
CA GLU A 61 10.14 8.63 10.31
C GLU A 61 9.98 10.01 9.63
N LEU A 62 8.79 10.29 9.07
CA LEU A 62 8.49 11.61 8.52
C LEU A 62 8.54 12.69 9.60
N TYR A 63 7.96 12.42 10.78
CA TYR A 63 7.98 13.36 11.89
C TYR A 63 9.39 13.55 12.45
N ALA A 64 10.19 12.49 12.55
CA ALA A 64 11.59 12.62 12.93
C ALA A 64 12.37 13.51 11.95
N PHE A 65 12.15 13.34 10.64
CA PHE A 65 12.77 14.17 9.61
C PHE A 65 12.37 15.65 9.72
N ILE A 66 11.08 15.93 9.93
CA ILE A 66 10.56 17.30 10.13
C ILE A 66 11.09 17.91 11.44
N ALA A 67 11.16 17.13 12.51
CA ALA A 67 11.68 17.56 13.80
C ALA A 67 13.16 17.96 13.70
N ALA A 68 13.98 17.17 13.01
CA ALA A 68 15.38 17.51 12.77
C ALA A 68 15.55 18.85 12.02
N GLY A 69 14.74 19.10 10.99
CA GLY A 69 14.76 20.39 10.30
C GLY A 69 14.30 21.57 11.17
N SER A 70 13.33 21.32 12.06
CA SER A 70 12.86 22.33 13.02
C SER A 70 13.91 22.64 14.08
N GLU A 71 14.60 21.63 14.58
CA GLU A 71 15.70 21.74 15.54
C GLU A 71 16.85 22.54 14.94
N ALA A 72 17.31 22.19 13.73
CA ALA A 72 18.38 22.93 13.06
C ALA A 72 18.07 24.42 12.90
N ARG A 73 16.80 24.75 12.62
CA ARG A 73 16.34 26.15 12.57
C ARG A 73 16.40 26.83 13.95
N LEU A 74 15.99 26.14 15.01
CA LEU A 74 16.02 26.68 16.37
C LEU A 74 17.46 26.89 16.84
N ALA A 75 18.36 25.94 16.62
CA ALA A 75 19.78 26.08 16.93
C ALA A 75 20.40 27.30 16.21
N ALA A 76 20.09 27.48 14.92
CA ALA A 76 20.54 28.65 14.15
C ALA A 76 20.03 29.98 14.73
N LEU A 77 18.79 30.01 15.23
CA LEU A 77 18.21 31.20 15.87
C LEU A 77 18.79 31.46 17.28
N ALA A 78 19.17 30.39 18.00
CA ALA A 78 19.81 30.47 19.31
C ALA A 78 21.30 30.84 19.24
N GLY A 79 21.91 30.81 18.04
CA GLY A 79 23.34 31.05 17.85
C GLY A 79 24.20 29.83 18.19
N GLU A 80 23.61 28.63 18.14
CA GLU A 80 24.24 27.35 18.49
C GLU A 80 24.68 26.54 17.25
N ALA A 81 24.48 27.10 16.05
CA ALA A 81 24.77 26.46 14.76
C ALA A 81 26.18 26.74 14.23
#